data_AF-A0A2G3AN82-F1
#
_entry.id   AF-A0A2G3AN82-F1
#
_cell.length_a   1.000
_cell.length_b   1.000
_cell.length_c   1.000
_cell.angle_alpha   90.00
_cell.angle_beta   90.00
_cell.angle_gamma   90.00
#
_symmetry.space_group_name_H-M   'P 1'
#
loop_
_entity.id
_entity.type
_entity.pdbx_description
1 polymer ?
#
loop_
_entity_poly.entity_id
_entity_poly.type
_entity_poly.pdbx_seq_one_letter_code
_entity_poly.pdbx_strand_id
1 'polypeptide(L)'
;MQEGSLSLMQMAKISSALYDYQLNKKLFYVSILTSPTTGGVTASFGMLGDIIIAEPNAYIAFAGKRVIEQTLNKTVPEGSQVAEYLFQKGLFDLIVPRNLLKSVLSELFKLHAFFPLNQKSSKIK
;
A
#
# COMPACT_ATOMS: atom_id res chain seq x y z
N MET A 1 -16.56 -3.63 13.13
CA MET A 1 -17.84 -2.91 13.36
C MET A 1 -18.22 -2.89 14.84
N GLN A 2 -17.84 -3.92 15.59
CA GLN A 2 -18.11 -4.11 17.02
C GLN A 2 -17.58 -2.95 17.87
N GLU A 3 -16.45 -2.36 17.49
CA GLU A 3 -15.88 -1.19 18.17
C GLU A 3 -16.39 0.16 17.60
N GLY A 4 -17.32 0.13 16.65
CA GLY A 4 -17.97 1.32 16.09
C GLY A 4 -16.98 2.38 15.59
N SER A 5 -17.15 3.62 16.08
CA SER A 5 -16.31 4.76 15.71
C SER A 5 -14.85 4.60 16.15
N LEU A 6 -14.55 3.78 17.17
CA LEU A 6 -13.16 3.52 17.57
C LEU A 6 -12.38 2.79 16.47
N SER A 7 -13.02 1.87 15.75
CA SER A 7 -12.43 1.23 14.57
C SER A 7 -12.12 2.25 13.47
N LEU A 8 -13.03 3.21 13.25
CA LEU A 8 -12.83 4.27 12.26
C LEU A 8 -11.65 5.16 12.63
N MET A 9 -11.53 5.55 13.91
CA MET A 9 -10.42 6.39 14.38
C MET A 9 -9.04 5.72 14.23
N GLN A 10 -8.99 4.38 14.11
CA GLN A 10 -7.72 3.69 13.85
C GLN A 10 -7.10 4.12 12.51
N MET A 11 -7.91 4.45 11.50
CA MET A 11 -7.45 4.96 10.21
C MET A 11 -6.66 6.26 10.39
N ALA A 12 -7.24 7.23 11.10
CA ALA A 12 -6.57 8.51 11.37
C ALA A 12 -5.30 8.30 12.22
N LYS A 13 -5.38 7.44 13.24
CA LYS A 13 -4.25 7.14 14.13
C LYS A 13 -3.05 6.58 13.38
N ILE A 14 -3.25 5.54 12.57
CA ILE A 14 -2.15 4.88 11.86
C ILE A 14 -1.62 5.75 10.72
N SER A 15 -2.48 6.48 10.00
CA SER A 15 -2.04 7.42 8.96
C SER A 15 -1.19 8.55 9.56
N SER A 16 -1.54 9.07 10.73
CA SER A 16 -0.73 10.08 11.42
C SER A 16 0.62 9.54 11.89
N ALA A 17 0.66 8.32 12.42
CA ALA A 17 1.92 7.68 12.80
C ALA A 17 2.81 7.40 11.58
N LEU A 18 2.20 7.01 10.45
CA LEU A 18 2.91 6.75 9.21
C LEU A 18 3.47 8.05 8.59
N TYR A 19 2.72 9.15 8.65
CA TYR A 19 3.20 10.46 8.23
C TYR A 19 4.47 10.89 8.99
N ASP A 20 4.50 10.72 10.32
CA ASP A 20 5.70 10.97 11.14
C ASP A 20 6.87 10.05 10.74
N TYR A 21 6.57 8.77 10.50
CA TYR A 21 7.55 7.77 10.07
C TYR A 21 8.23 8.15 8.75
N GLN A 22 7.46 8.58 7.75
CA GLN A 22 7.99 8.93 6.43
C GLN A 22 8.66 10.31 6.43
N LEU A 23 8.07 11.35 7.02
CA LEU A 23 8.57 12.71 6.87
C LEU A 23 9.60 13.12 7.92
N ASN A 24 9.33 12.83 9.20
CA ASN A 24 10.22 13.25 10.28
C ASN A 24 11.39 12.28 10.43
N LYS A 25 11.12 10.97 10.30
CA LYS A 25 12.16 9.94 10.43
C LYS A 25 12.81 9.56 9.10
N LYS A 26 12.22 9.96 7.96
CA LYS A 26 12.74 9.67 6.60
C LYS A 26 12.96 8.17 6.38
N LEU A 27 12.02 7.36 6.87
CA LEU A 27 12.07 5.91 6.75
C LEU A 27 11.12 5.42 5.67
N PHE A 28 11.53 4.34 5.02
CA PHE A 28 10.84 3.74 3.89
C PHE A 28 9.73 2.80 4.31
N TYR A 29 8.54 2.99 3.74
CA TYR A 29 7.36 2.17 3.97
C TYR A 29 6.86 1.57 2.66
N VAL A 30 6.83 0.24 2.61
CA VAL A 30 6.26 -0.52 1.48
C VAL A 30 4.94 -1.12 1.92
N SER A 31 3.87 -0.80 1.20
CA SER A 31 2.56 -1.43 1.39
C SER A 31 2.41 -2.62 0.46
N ILE A 32 1.95 -3.75 0.98
CA ILE A 32 1.68 -4.97 0.20
C ILE A 32 0.20 -5.31 0.36
N LEU A 33 -0.54 -5.21 -0.74
CA LEU A 33 -1.97 -5.44 -0.81
C LEU A 33 -2.26 -6.87 -1.27
N THR A 34 -2.93 -7.62 -0.41
CA THR A 34 -3.33 -8.99 -0.69
C THR A 34 -4.85 -9.11 -0.79
N SER A 35 -5.35 -10.21 -1.34
CA SER A 35 -6.79 -10.43 -1.46
C SER A 35 -7.41 -10.90 -0.14
N PRO A 36 -8.52 -10.29 0.34
CA PRO A 36 -9.05 -8.97 -0.02
C PRO A 36 -8.45 -7.84 0.83
N THR A 37 -8.22 -6.67 0.23
CA THR A 37 -7.90 -5.43 0.97
C THR A 37 -8.95 -4.39 0.68
N THR A 38 -9.85 -4.14 1.65
CA THR A 38 -11.01 -3.28 1.43
C THR A 38 -11.30 -2.26 2.51
N GLY A 39 -12.12 -1.26 2.19
CA GLY A 39 -12.69 -0.34 3.18
C GLY A 39 -11.64 0.56 3.82
N GLY A 40 -11.66 0.62 5.15
CA GLY A 40 -10.82 1.53 5.92
C GLY A 40 -9.31 1.30 5.73
N VAL A 41 -8.88 0.04 5.52
CA VAL A 41 -7.46 -0.26 5.28
C VAL A 41 -6.99 0.33 3.95
N THR A 42 -7.76 0.11 2.87
CA THR A 42 -7.49 0.72 1.56
C THR A 42 -7.53 2.25 1.64
N ALA A 43 -8.47 2.83 2.40
CA ALA A 43 -8.57 4.28 2.57
C ALA A 43 -7.62 4.88 3.63
N SER A 44 -6.64 4.11 4.11
CA SER A 44 -5.64 4.58 5.07
C SER A 44 -4.26 4.03 4.72
N PHE A 45 -3.57 3.41 5.67
CA PHE A 45 -2.18 2.97 5.54
C PHE A 45 -1.92 2.03 4.35
N GLY A 46 -2.94 1.31 3.86
CA GLY A 46 -2.82 0.47 2.67
C GLY A 46 -2.39 1.26 1.42
N MET A 47 -2.88 2.49 1.23
CA MET A 47 -2.56 3.33 0.05
C MET A 47 -1.56 4.45 0.35
N LEU A 48 -0.89 4.43 1.51
CA LEU A 48 0.07 5.48 1.92
C LEU A 48 1.53 4.98 1.89
N GLY A 49 1.79 3.91 1.13
CA GLY A 49 3.15 3.42 0.86
C GLY A 49 3.99 4.41 0.07
N ASP A 50 5.30 4.45 0.33
CA ASP A 50 6.27 5.03 -0.63
C ASP A 50 6.30 4.19 -1.91
N ILE A 51 6.13 2.87 -1.76
CA ILE A 51 5.85 1.92 -2.84
C ILE A 51 4.66 1.06 -2.42
N ILE A 52 3.70 0.90 -3.32
CA ILE A 52 2.49 0.09 -3.15
C ILE A 52 2.57 -1.10 -4.11
N ILE A 53 2.64 -2.30 -3.55
CA ILE A 53 2.69 -3.57 -4.27
C ILE A 53 1.36 -4.28 -4.11
N ALA A 54 0.81 -4.83 -5.20
CA ALA A 54 -0.32 -5.74 -5.14
C ALA A 54 0.09 -7.17 -5.53
N GLU A 55 -0.63 -8.17 -5.01
CA GLU A 55 -0.51 -9.54 -5.52
C GLU A 55 -1.41 -9.75 -6.76
N PRO A 56 -1.06 -10.68 -7.67
CA PRO A 56 -1.90 -11.03 -8.80
C PRO A 56 -3.29 -11.44 -8.36
N ASN A 57 -4.31 -11.01 -9.11
CA ASN A 57 -5.72 -11.27 -8.83
C ASN A 57 -6.23 -10.75 -7.47
N ALA A 58 -5.49 -9.87 -6.79
CA ALA A 58 -5.94 -9.36 -5.49
C ALA A 58 -7.18 -8.49 -5.63
N TYR A 59 -8.20 -8.74 -4.81
CA TYR A 59 -9.39 -7.91 -4.74
C TYR A 59 -9.15 -6.71 -3.81
N ILE A 60 -9.12 -5.51 -4.39
CA ILE A 60 -8.77 -4.27 -3.69
C ILE A 60 -9.86 -3.23 -3.96
N ALA A 61 -10.50 -2.73 -2.91
CA ALA A 61 -11.63 -1.81 -3.08
C ALA A 61 -11.95 -0.98 -1.84
N PHE A 62 -12.22 0.31 -1.99
CA PHE A 62 -12.80 1.07 -0.88
C PHE A 62 -14.21 0.56 -0.52
N ALA A 63 -15.12 0.58 -1.49
CA ALA A 63 -16.46 0.02 -1.33
C ALA A 63 -16.57 -1.33 -2.06
N GLY A 64 -17.17 -2.34 -1.41
CA GLY A 64 -17.39 -3.63 -2.04
C GLY A 64 -18.41 -3.56 -3.18
N LYS A 65 -18.25 -4.41 -4.20
CA LYS A 65 -19.16 -4.54 -5.36
C LYS A 65 -20.64 -4.41 -4.99
N ARG A 66 -21.11 -5.21 -4.02
CA ARG A 66 -22.51 -5.21 -3.56
C ARG A 66 -23.02 -3.82 -3.18
N VAL A 67 -22.22 -3.06 -2.43
CA VAL A 67 -22.61 -1.71 -1.96
C VAL A 67 -22.73 -0.76 -3.15
N ILE A 68 -21.77 -0.81 -4.08
CA ILE A 68 -21.77 0.04 -5.27
C ILE A 68 -23.00 -0.25 -6.13
N GLU A 69 -23.31 -1.53 -6.37
CA GLU A 69 -24.46 -1.93 -7.19
C GLU A 69 -25.80 -1.50 -6.56
N GLN A 70 -25.94 -1.67 -5.24
CA GLN A 70 -27.13 -1.24 -4.51
C GLN A 70 -27.31 0.29 -4.49
N THR A 71 -26.22 1.05 -4.42
CA THR A 71 -26.30 2.52 -4.40
C THR A 71 -26.54 3.11 -5.79
N LEU A 72 -25.92 2.55 -6.83
CA LEU A 72 -25.98 3.11 -8.19
C LEU A 72 -27.05 2.47 -9.08
N ASN A 73 -27.68 1.38 -8.64
CA ASN A 73 -28.59 0.55 -9.44
C ASN A 73 -28.00 0.16 -10.81
N LYS A 74 -26.69 -0.08 -10.84
CA LYS A 74 -25.92 -0.49 -12.03
C LYS A 74 -25.00 -1.63 -11.67
N THR A 75 -24.79 -2.55 -12.59
CA THR A 75 -23.82 -3.64 -12.42
C THR A 75 -22.41 -3.09 -12.43
N VAL A 76 -21.59 -3.57 -11.49
CA VAL A 76 -20.16 -3.26 -11.48
C VAL A 76 -19.48 -4.21 -12.48
N PRO A 77 -18.72 -3.68 -13.46
CA PRO A 77 -18.01 -4.51 -14.42
C PRO A 77 -17.14 -5.55 -13.71
N GLU A 78 -17.20 -6.79 -14.19
CA GLU A 78 -16.39 -7.88 -13.65
C GLU A 78 -14.90 -7.55 -13.81
N GLY A 79 -14.09 -7.90 -12.80
CA GLY A 79 -12.66 -7.59 -12.80
C GLY A 79 -12.30 -6.14 -12.44
N SER A 80 -13.25 -5.21 -12.36
CA SER A 80 -12.95 -3.78 -12.12
C SER A 80 -12.31 -3.45 -10.77
N GLN A 81 -12.32 -4.40 -9.82
CA GLN A 81 -11.73 -4.25 -8.48
C GLN A 81 -10.57 -5.24 -8.24
N VAL A 82 -10.05 -5.81 -9.32
CA VAL A 82 -8.92 -6.76 -9.29
C VAL A 82 -7.63 -6.00 -9.61
N ALA A 83 -6.53 -6.42 -9.01
CA ALA A 83 -5.22 -5.79 -9.09
C ALA A 83 -4.81 -5.37 -10.50
N GLU A 84 -4.98 -6.24 -11.50
CA GLU A 84 -4.59 -5.99 -12.89
C GLU A 84 -5.34 -4.81 -13.53
N TYR A 85 -6.65 -4.71 -13.28
CA TYR A 85 -7.45 -3.59 -13.78
C TYR A 85 -7.05 -2.28 -13.09
N LEU A 86 -6.86 -2.32 -11.78
CA LEU A 86 -6.52 -1.15 -10.96
C LEU A 86 -5.10 -0.65 -11.24
N PHE A 87 -4.17 -1.55 -11.54
CA PHE A 87 -2.80 -1.22 -11.94
C PHE A 87 -2.77 -0.39 -13.22
N GLN A 88 -3.61 -0.73 -14.22
CA GLN A 88 -3.76 0.09 -15.43
C GLN A 88 -4.31 1.50 -15.15
N LYS A 89 -4.92 1.73 -13.98
CA LYS A 89 -5.40 3.04 -13.52
C LYS A 89 -4.36 3.79 -12.67
N GLY A 90 -3.16 3.22 -12.47
CA GLY A 90 -2.07 3.85 -11.73
C GLY A 90 -2.23 3.81 -10.21
N LEU A 91 -3.00 2.85 -9.68
CA LEU A 91 -3.22 2.72 -8.22
C LEU A 91 -2.06 2.06 -7.47
N PHE A 92 -1.23 1.27 -8.16
CA PHE A 92 -0.11 0.53 -7.56
C PHE A 92 1.14 0.67 -8.43
N ASP A 93 2.30 0.50 -7.83
CA ASP A 93 3.59 0.57 -8.52
C ASP A 93 3.98 -0.77 -9.15
N LEU A 94 3.62 -1.89 -8.51
CA LEU A 94 4.01 -3.23 -8.93
C LEU A 94 2.91 -4.26 -8.66
N ILE A 95 2.78 -5.25 -9.55
CA ILE A 95 2.07 -6.51 -9.27
C ILE A 95 3.12 -7.61 -9.16
N VAL A 96 3.22 -8.25 -7.99
CA VAL A 96 4.29 -9.23 -7.71
C VAL A 96 3.70 -10.55 -7.18
N PRO A 97 3.93 -11.68 -7.86
CA PRO A 97 3.58 -13.00 -7.35
C PRO A 97 4.26 -13.32 -6.00
N ARG A 98 3.56 -14.02 -5.10
CA ARG A 98 4.02 -14.33 -3.73
C ARG A 98 5.43 -14.94 -3.68
N ASN A 99 5.76 -15.84 -4.61
CA ASN A 99 7.06 -16.51 -4.68
C ASN A 99 8.23 -15.56 -5.02
N LEU A 100 7.94 -14.43 -5.68
CA LEU A 100 8.94 -13.42 -6.06
C LEU A 100 8.99 -12.24 -5.08
N LEU A 101 8.01 -12.08 -4.18
CA LEU A 101 7.97 -10.95 -3.23
C LEU A 101 9.27 -10.82 -2.43
N LYS A 102 9.84 -11.92 -1.95
CA LYS A 102 11.07 -11.87 -1.16
C LYS A 102 12.24 -11.27 -1.93
N SER A 103 12.43 -11.65 -3.19
CA SER A 103 13.53 -11.11 -4.02
C SER A 103 13.28 -9.64 -4.34
N VAL A 104 12.07 -9.29 -4.76
CA VAL A 104 11.69 -7.91 -5.08
C VAL A 104 11.85 -6.99 -3.86
N LEU A 105 11.35 -7.39 -2.69
CA LEU A 105 11.52 -6.59 -1.47
C LEU A 105 13.00 -6.46 -1.10
N SER A 106 13.79 -7.53 -1.23
CA SER A 106 15.23 -7.45 -0.94
C SER A 106 15.93 -6.43 -1.84
N GLU A 107 15.59 -6.38 -3.13
CA GLU A 107 16.13 -5.40 -4.08
C GLU A 107 15.67 -3.98 -3.74
N LEU A 108 14.37 -3.79 -3.47
CA LEU A 108 13.83 -2.48 -3.09
C LEU A 108 14.48 -1.92 -1.83
N PHE A 109 14.62 -2.72 -0.78
CA PHE A 109 15.28 -2.28 0.45
C PHE A 109 16.78 -2.05 0.25
N LYS A 110 17.48 -2.84 -0.58
CA LYS A 110 18.88 -2.58 -0.91
C LYS A 110 19.04 -1.27 -1.69
N LEU A 111 18.14 -1.00 -2.64
CA LEU A 111 18.12 0.25 -3.41
C LEU A 111 17.87 1.45 -2.50
N HIS A 112 16.87 1.36 -1.61
CA HIS A 112 16.55 2.45 -0.68
C HIS A 112 17.61 2.63 0.41
N ALA A 113 18.21 1.54 0.90
CA ALA A 113 19.32 1.57 1.85
C ALA A 113 20.65 1.98 1.19
N PHE A 114 20.68 2.26 -0.11
CA PHE A 114 21.86 2.78 -0.80
C PHE A 114 22.12 4.21 -0.33
N PHE A 115 22.77 4.33 0.83
CA PHE A 115 23.49 5.53 1.21
C PHE A 115 24.47 5.89 0.09
N PRO A 116 24.61 7.18 -0.29
CA PRO A 116 25.74 7.57 -1.12
C PRO A 116 27.02 7.13 -0.41
N LEU A 117 27.87 6.39 -1.13
CA LEU A 117 29.23 6.07 -0.76
C LEU A 117 30.03 7.37 -0.56
N ASN A 118 29.88 7.98 0.62
CA ASN A 118 30.83 8.96 1.12
C ASN A 118 31.30 8.53 2.51
N GLN A 119 31.78 7.28 2.58
CA GLN A 119 32.79 6.90 3.55
C GLN A 119 34.16 7.29 2.99
N LYS A 120 34.56 8.54 3.21
CA LYS A 120 35.96 8.98 3.40
C LYS A 120 36.02 10.50 3.62
N SER A 121 35.64 10.98 4.80
CA SER A 121 36.41 12.06 5.42
C SER A 121 37.53 11.38 6.21
N SER A 122 38.65 11.16 5.51
CA SER A 122 39.92 10.80 6.11
C SER A 122 40.18 11.64 7.36
N LYS A 123 40.55 10.98 8.45
CA LYS A 123 41.34 11.58 9.52
C LYS A 123 42.45 12.44 8.90
N ILE A 124 42.47 13.74 9.18
CA ILE A 124 43.71 14.52 9.19
C ILE A 124 43.64 15.43 10.41
N LYS A 125 44.40 15.00 11.42
CA LYS A 125 44.99 15.70 12.58
C LYS A 125 44.11 16.66 13.40
#